data_AF-A0A1X6ML41-F1
#
_entry.id   AF-A0A1X6ML41-F1
#
_cell.length_a   1.000
_cell.length_b   1.000
_cell.length_c   1.000
_cell.angle_alpha   90.00
_cell.angle_beta   90.00
_cell.angle_gamma   90.00
#
_symmetry.space_group_name_H-M   'P 1'
#
loop_
_entity.id
_entity.type
_entity.pdbx_description
1 polymer ?
#
loop_
_entity_poly.entity_id
_entity_poly.type
_entity_poly.pdbx_seq_one_letter_code
_entity_poly.pdbx_strand_id
1 'polypeptide(L)'
;MTRFIALASVLGALAVSGLAHPFSGDAVARKRQLDHHIGNATSYTPSGVGACGVTISPDQFAVALAPDFFTASSSCSENLTVTNANTGVTKYALVLDECDSCTGQNLELTVPLYEALGGSLSHEPLEVIWY
;
A
#
# COMPACT_ATOMS: atom_id res chain seq x y z
N MET A 1 -65.07 61.19 4.09
CA MET A 1 -65.81 59.98 3.66
C MET A 1 -65.52 59.75 2.19
N THR A 2 -64.94 58.59 1.83
CA THR A 2 -65.03 57.85 0.54
C THR A 2 -64.67 58.61 -0.76
N ARG A 3 -63.76 58.19 -1.66
CA ARG A 3 -63.55 56.84 -2.27
C ARG A 3 -62.16 56.68 -2.93
N PHE A 4 -61.72 55.41 -2.96
CA PHE A 4 -60.60 54.81 -3.70
C PHE A 4 -60.86 54.75 -5.22
N ILE A 5 -59.84 54.94 -6.08
CA ILE A 5 -59.66 54.25 -7.38
C ILE A 5 -58.15 54.05 -7.68
N ALA A 6 -57.87 52.86 -8.20
CA ALA A 6 -56.58 52.19 -8.43
C ALA A 6 -55.67 52.78 -9.51
N LEU A 7 -54.39 52.41 -9.45
CA LEU A 7 -53.64 51.94 -10.63
C LEU A 7 -52.45 51.08 -10.18
N ALA A 8 -52.64 49.78 -10.34
CA ALA A 8 -51.62 48.75 -10.19
C ALA A 8 -50.62 48.87 -11.34
N SER A 9 -49.34 49.07 -11.01
CA SER A 9 -48.23 48.87 -11.94
C SER A 9 -47.38 47.73 -11.39
N VAL A 10 -47.74 46.51 -11.78
CA VAL A 10 -46.94 45.32 -11.52
C VAL A 10 -45.78 45.33 -12.52
N LEU A 11 -44.62 45.85 -12.11
CA LEU A 11 -43.36 45.51 -12.77
C LEU A 11 -42.93 44.15 -12.25
N GLY A 12 -43.15 43.12 -13.07
CA GLY A 12 -42.64 41.77 -12.83
C GLY A 12 -41.12 41.75 -12.91
N ALA A 13 -40.47 41.66 -11.77
CA ALA A 13 -39.08 41.23 -11.68
C ALA A 13 -39.06 39.70 -11.62
N LEU A 14 -38.76 39.04 -12.75
CA LEU A 14 -38.39 37.63 -12.78
C LEU A 14 -37.03 37.48 -12.10
N ALA A 15 -37.03 37.27 -10.79
CA ALA A 15 -35.86 36.81 -10.07
C ALA A 15 -35.59 35.35 -10.47
N VAL A 16 -34.58 35.11 -11.30
CA VAL A 16 -34.05 33.78 -11.57
C VAL A 16 -33.39 33.28 -10.29
N SER A 17 -34.08 32.40 -9.58
CA SER A 17 -33.54 31.67 -8.43
C SER A 17 -32.51 30.66 -8.94
N GLY A 18 -31.24 31.07 -9.01
CA GLY A 18 -30.11 30.16 -9.18
C GLY A 18 -29.91 29.37 -7.89
N LEU A 19 -30.48 28.16 -7.80
CA LEU A 19 -30.11 27.18 -6.79
C LEU A 19 -28.72 26.66 -7.14
N ALA A 20 -27.68 27.36 -6.70
CA ALA A 20 -26.36 26.78 -6.55
C ALA A 20 -26.45 25.70 -5.47
N HIS A 21 -26.82 24.48 -5.87
CA HIS A 21 -26.65 23.33 -5.00
C HIS A 21 -25.15 23.20 -4.72
N PRO A 22 -24.72 23.10 -3.46
CA PRO A 22 -23.35 22.68 -3.21
C PRO A 22 -23.22 21.28 -3.81
N PHE A 23 -22.49 21.17 -4.92
CA PHE A 23 -21.82 19.93 -5.24
C PHE A 23 -20.74 19.80 -4.18
N SER A 24 -21.12 19.29 -3.01
CA SER A 24 -20.21 18.64 -2.08
C SER A 24 -19.78 17.35 -2.77
N GLY A 25 -18.98 17.50 -3.82
CA GLY A 25 -18.05 16.49 -4.28
C GLY A 25 -16.99 16.36 -3.21
N ASP A 26 -17.38 15.85 -2.05
CA ASP A 26 -16.46 15.21 -1.13
C ASP A 26 -16.05 13.90 -1.80
N ALA A 27 -15.22 14.02 -2.84
CA ALA A 27 -14.26 12.98 -3.16
C ALA A 27 -13.27 12.96 -1.99
N VAL A 28 -13.74 12.50 -0.83
CA VAL A 28 -12.87 11.91 0.18
C VAL A 28 -12.15 10.82 -0.60
N ALA A 29 -10.89 11.07 -0.92
CA ALA A 29 -9.98 10.04 -1.36
C ALA A 29 -10.10 8.93 -0.32
N ARG A 30 -10.85 7.86 -0.64
CA ARG A 30 -10.80 6.65 0.16
C ARG A 30 -9.37 6.20 0.03
N LYS A 31 -8.53 6.53 1.02
CA LYS A 31 -7.22 5.92 1.19
C LYS A 31 -7.53 4.43 1.16
N ARG A 32 -7.17 3.75 0.08
CA ARG A 32 -7.30 2.30 -0.01
C ARG A 32 -6.57 1.84 1.24
N GLN A 33 -7.30 1.28 2.20
CA GLN A 33 -6.69 0.79 3.43
C GLN A 33 -5.80 -0.34 2.95
N LEU A 34 -4.51 -0.05 2.90
CA LEU A 34 -3.51 -0.99 2.47
C LEU A 34 -3.38 -1.94 3.66
N ASP A 35 -3.67 -3.21 3.45
CA ASP A 35 -3.52 -4.18 4.51
C ASP A 35 -2.03 -4.30 4.80
N HIS A 36 -1.64 -3.85 6.00
CA HIS A 36 -0.26 -3.86 6.44
C HIS A 36 -0.02 -5.08 7.31
N HIS A 37 1.02 -5.83 6.98
CA HIS A 37 1.49 -6.99 7.73
C HIS A 37 2.67 -6.61 8.61
N ILE A 38 2.75 -7.19 9.80
CA ILE A 38 3.87 -7.01 10.73
C ILE A 38 4.46 -8.39 11.00
N GLY A 39 5.77 -8.53 10.77
CA GLY A 39 6.48 -9.77 11.02
C GLY A 39 7.97 -9.57 11.17
N ASN A 40 8.68 -10.65 11.45
CA ASN A 40 10.13 -10.66 11.52
C ASN A 40 10.72 -11.02 10.15
N ALA A 41 11.79 -10.33 9.79
CA ALA A 41 12.58 -10.59 8.61
C ALA A 41 13.93 -11.19 9.00
N THR A 42 14.26 -12.34 8.41
CA THR A 42 15.61 -12.91 8.36
C THR A 42 16.22 -12.70 6.98
N SER A 43 17.45 -13.17 6.76
CA SER A 43 18.16 -13.02 5.49
C SER A 43 18.58 -14.35 4.89
N TYR A 44 18.55 -14.47 3.56
CA TYR A 44 19.12 -15.59 2.80
C TYR A 44 19.99 -15.12 1.64
N THR A 45 20.90 -15.99 1.22
CA THR A 45 21.66 -15.83 -0.02
C THR A 45 21.07 -16.76 -1.07
N PRO A 46 20.53 -16.23 -2.18
CA PRO A 46 20.01 -17.08 -3.26
C PRO A 46 21.11 -17.98 -3.84
N SER A 47 20.78 -19.24 -4.08
CA SER A 47 21.70 -20.23 -4.69
C SER A 47 21.24 -20.71 -6.08
N GLY A 48 20.15 -20.15 -6.61
CA GLY A 48 19.62 -20.57 -7.90
C GLY A 48 18.25 -19.98 -8.25
N VAL A 49 17.35 -20.87 -8.68
CA VAL A 49 15.99 -20.56 -9.12
C VAL A 49 15.07 -20.59 -7.91
N GLY A 50 14.36 -19.48 -7.65
CA GLY A 50 13.36 -19.42 -6.57
C GLY A 50 12.06 -20.12 -6.97
N ALA A 51 11.12 -20.22 -6.03
CA ALA A 51 9.80 -20.83 -6.21
C ALA A 51 8.99 -20.21 -7.37
N CYS A 52 9.30 -18.97 -7.77
CA CYS A 52 8.72 -18.33 -8.95
C CYS A 52 9.29 -18.79 -10.29
N GLY A 53 10.20 -19.76 -10.30
CA GLY A 53 10.78 -20.33 -11.53
C GLY A 53 11.79 -19.42 -12.23
N VAL A 54 12.25 -18.36 -11.54
CA VAL A 54 13.27 -17.43 -12.05
C VAL A 54 14.52 -17.46 -11.18
N THR A 55 15.69 -17.26 -11.80
CA THR A 55 16.95 -17.12 -11.08
C THR A 55 16.96 -15.79 -10.32
N ILE A 56 17.27 -15.85 -9.03
CA ILE A 56 17.42 -14.66 -8.19
C ILE A 56 18.90 -14.29 -8.14
N SER A 57 19.23 -13.07 -8.54
CA SER A 57 20.61 -12.57 -8.47
C SER A 57 21.00 -12.31 -7.00
N PRO A 58 22.26 -12.57 -6.59
CA PRO A 58 22.73 -12.29 -5.23
C PRO A 58 22.67 -10.81 -4.84
N ASP A 59 22.64 -9.89 -5.82
CA ASP A 59 22.55 -8.44 -5.58
C ASP A 59 21.13 -7.88 -5.72
N GLN A 60 20.14 -8.73 -6.01
CA GLN A 60 18.76 -8.30 -6.27
C GLN A 60 17.97 -8.20 -4.98
N PHE A 61 17.08 -7.20 -4.90
CA PHE A 61 16.10 -7.10 -3.82
C PHE A 61 14.93 -8.04 -4.10
N ALA A 62 14.94 -9.18 -3.42
CA ALA A 62 13.87 -10.15 -3.45
C ALA A 62 13.43 -10.57 -2.05
N VAL A 63 12.18 -11.01 -1.97
CA VAL A 63 11.51 -11.53 -0.77
C VAL A 63 11.08 -12.97 -1.03
N ALA A 64 11.32 -13.83 -0.05
CA ALA A 64 10.66 -15.11 0.09
C ALA A 64 9.50 -14.96 1.08
N LEU A 65 8.29 -15.31 0.66
CA LEU A 65 7.10 -15.28 1.51
C LEU A 65 6.94 -16.62 2.27
N ALA A 66 6.31 -16.57 3.44
CA ALA A 66 5.85 -17.78 4.10
C ALA A 66 4.75 -18.50 3.26
N PRO A 67 4.56 -19.81 3.42
CA PRO A 67 3.58 -20.58 2.63
C PRO A 67 2.15 -20.04 2.73
N ASP A 68 1.77 -19.47 3.88
CA ASP A 68 0.47 -18.86 4.12
C ASP A 68 0.16 -17.66 3.19
N PHE A 69 1.20 -17.03 2.65
CA PHE A 69 1.12 -15.84 1.79
C PHE A 69 1.63 -16.09 0.37
N PHE A 70 2.20 -17.26 0.09
CA PHE A 70 2.74 -17.60 -1.21
C PHE A 70 1.75 -18.43 -2.03
N THR A 71 1.54 -18.01 -3.27
CA THR A 71 0.91 -18.84 -4.30
C THR A 71 1.58 -18.51 -5.62
N ALA A 72 2.22 -19.49 -6.24
CA ALA A 72 3.05 -19.27 -7.44
C ALA A 72 2.31 -18.56 -8.60
N SER A 73 1.00 -18.73 -8.72
CA SER A 73 0.19 -18.10 -9.77
C SER A 73 -0.18 -16.63 -9.50
N SER A 74 -0.09 -16.15 -8.25
CA SER A 74 -0.51 -14.79 -7.88
C SER A 74 0.58 -13.97 -7.21
N SER A 75 1.36 -14.55 -6.31
CA SER A 75 2.36 -13.82 -5.52
C SER A 75 3.61 -13.49 -6.34
N CYS A 76 3.95 -14.29 -7.35
CA CYS A 76 5.19 -14.11 -8.09
C CYS A 76 5.24 -12.79 -8.86
N SER A 77 6.38 -12.11 -8.75
CA SER A 77 6.63 -10.77 -9.33
C SER A 77 5.75 -9.65 -8.77
N GLU A 78 5.02 -9.89 -7.66
CA GLU A 78 4.39 -8.80 -6.93
C GLU A 78 5.44 -7.89 -6.29
N ASN A 79 5.15 -6.59 -6.30
CA ASN A 79 6.00 -5.60 -5.63
C ASN A 79 5.59 -5.51 -4.16
N LEU A 80 6.55 -5.73 -3.28
CA LEU A 80 6.38 -5.55 -1.84
C LEU A 80 7.09 -4.27 -1.41
N THR A 81 6.40 -3.47 -0.60
CA THR A 81 7.01 -2.38 0.16
C THR A 81 7.37 -2.92 1.53
N VAL A 82 8.66 -2.91 1.87
CA VAL A 82 9.15 -3.42 3.17
C VAL A 82 9.74 -2.26 3.95
N THR A 83 9.27 -2.06 5.18
CA THR A 83 9.73 -1.00 6.07
C THR A 83 10.25 -1.60 7.36
N ASN A 84 11.48 -1.25 7.76
CA ASN A 84 11.99 -1.58 9.07
C ASN A 84 11.19 -0.81 10.13
N ALA A 85 10.49 -1.52 11.01
CA ALA A 85 9.58 -0.93 11.99
C ALA A 85 10.30 -0.03 13.01
N ASN A 86 11.57 -0.33 13.29
CA ASN A 86 12.37 0.39 14.29
C ASN A 86 12.97 1.69 13.73
N THR A 87 13.39 1.70 12.46
CA THR A 87 14.11 2.82 11.85
C THR A 87 13.27 3.64 10.87
N GLY A 88 12.16 3.08 10.39
CA GLY A 88 11.35 3.68 9.33
C GLY A 88 11.99 3.62 7.94
N VAL A 89 13.12 2.93 7.77
CA VAL A 89 13.76 2.76 6.45
C VAL A 89 12.88 1.85 5.59
N THR A 90 12.51 2.33 4.40
CA THR A 90 11.67 1.60 3.44
C THR A 90 12.45 1.22 2.19
N LYS A 91 12.20 0.01 1.69
CA LYS A 91 12.71 -0.52 0.42
C LYS A 91 11.59 -1.20 -0.36
N TYR A 92 11.82 -1.38 -1.66
CA TYR A 92 10.91 -2.05 -2.58
C TYR A 92 11.60 -3.30 -3.11
N ALA A 93 10.87 -4.41 -3.19
CA ALA A 93 11.39 -5.69 -3.61
C ALA A 93 10.34 -6.49 -4.37
N LEU A 94 10.78 -7.50 -5.12
CA LEU A 94 9.89 -8.45 -5.76
C LEU A 94 9.74 -9.71 -4.92
N VAL A 95 8.54 -10.27 -4.88
CA VAL A 95 8.33 -11.64 -4.39
C VAL A 95 8.80 -12.61 -5.46
N LEU A 96 9.87 -13.36 -5.18
CA LEU A 96 10.49 -14.29 -6.14
C LEU A 96 10.68 -15.70 -5.58
N ASP A 97 10.41 -15.91 -4.31
CA ASP A 97 10.65 -17.18 -3.65
C ASP A 97 9.60 -17.49 -2.57
N GLU A 98 9.63 -18.73 -2.10
CA GLU A 98 8.88 -19.24 -0.96
C GLU A 98 9.86 -19.70 0.12
N CYS A 99 9.62 -19.29 1.37
CA CYS A 99 10.38 -19.76 2.52
C CYS A 99 9.58 -20.84 3.23
N ASP A 100 9.83 -22.11 2.90
CA ASP A 100 9.09 -23.27 3.43
C ASP A 100 9.08 -23.36 4.96
N SER A 101 10.10 -22.82 5.63
CA SER A 101 10.20 -22.81 7.10
C SER A 101 9.60 -21.57 7.76
N CYS A 102 9.28 -20.53 6.98
CA CYS A 102 8.68 -19.31 7.50
C CYS A 102 7.20 -19.57 7.84
N THR A 103 6.68 -18.85 8.83
CA THR A 103 5.28 -18.97 9.27
C THR A 103 4.68 -17.59 9.49
N GLY A 104 3.36 -17.47 9.28
CA GLY A 104 2.65 -16.22 9.47
C GLY A 104 3.21 -15.10 8.59
N GLN A 105 3.38 -13.91 9.16
CA GLN A 105 3.77 -12.69 8.44
C GLN A 105 5.30 -12.50 8.36
N ASN A 106 6.08 -13.53 8.70
CA ASN A 106 7.53 -13.46 8.65
C ASN A 106 8.04 -13.53 7.21
N LEU A 107 9.14 -12.83 6.94
CA LEU A 107 9.78 -12.76 5.63
C LEU A 107 11.19 -13.34 5.69
N GLU A 108 11.66 -13.90 4.58
CA GLU A 108 13.09 -14.11 4.36
C GLU A 108 13.55 -13.20 3.22
N LEU A 109 14.45 -12.28 3.52
CA LEU A 109 14.91 -11.26 2.58
C LEU A 109 16.23 -11.67 1.97
N THR A 110 16.46 -11.35 0.70
CA THR A 110 17.84 -11.39 0.17
C THR A 110 18.78 -10.54 1.06
N VAL A 111 20.01 -11.03 1.32
CA VAL A 111 21.05 -10.28 2.06
C VAL A 111 21.15 -8.80 1.66
N PRO A 112 21.25 -8.42 0.36
CA PRO A 112 21.32 -7.02 -0.02
C PRO A 112 20.10 -6.20 0.41
N LEU A 113 18.89 -6.76 0.38
CA LEU A 113 17.68 -6.08 0.86
C LEU A 113 17.68 -5.94 2.39
N TYR A 114 18.06 -7.00 3.10
CA TYR A 114 18.13 -7.01 4.57
C TYR A 114 19.11 -5.96 5.09
N GLU A 115 20.32 -5.90 4.52
CA GLU A 115 21.32 -4.88 4.85
C GLU A 115 20.88 -3.47 4.46
N ALA A 116 20.21 -3.32 3.30
CA ALA A 116 19.67 -2.02 2.87
C ALA A 116 18.56 -1.48 3.79
N LEU A 117 17.90 -2.35 4.55
CA LEU A 117 16.94 -2.00 5.61
C LEU A 117 17.61 -1.71 6.97
N GLY A 118 18.94 -1.82 7.05
CA GLY A 118 19.73 -1.63 8.27
C GLY A 118 19.91 -2.90 9.09
N GLY A 119 19.61 -4.07 8.52
CA GLY A 119 19.89 -5.36 9.14
C GLY A 119 21.38 -5.67 9.17
N SER A 120 21.77 -6.52 10.12
CA SER A 120 23.14 -7.02 10.23
C SER A 120 23.10 -8.53 10.46
N LEU A 121 23.88 -9.28 9.68
CA LEU A 121 23.89 -10.75 9.69
C LEU A 121 24.36 -11.37 11.03
N SER A 122 24.85 -10.55 11.96
CA SER A 122 25.27 -10.97 13.31
C SER A 122 24.26 -10.65 14.41
N HIS A 123 23.09 -10.12 14.06
CA HIS A 123 22.08 -9.65 15.01
C HIS A 123 20.75 -10.40 14.85
N GLU A 124 19.82 -10.11 15.76
CA GLU A 124 18.45 -10.63 15.75
C GLU A 124 17.68 -10.22 14.46
N PRO A 125 16.62 -10.96 14.10
CA PRO A 125 15.73 -10.61 12.99
C PRO A 125 15.20 -9.17 13.06
N LEU A 126 14.95 -8.56 11.89
CA LEU A 126 14.35 -7.23 11.82
C LEU A 126 12.83 -7.32 11.98
N GLU A 127 12.23 -6.56 12.87
CA GLU A 127 10.79 -6.33 12.79
C GLU A 127 10.49 -5.42 11.59
N VAL A 128 9.59 -5.87 10.70
CA VAL A 128 9.23 -5.19 9.46
C VAL A 128 7.73 -5.06 9.29
N ILE A 129 7.33 -3.97 8.64
CA ILE A 129 5.97 -3.75 8.13
C ILE A 129 6.03 -3.93 6.62
N TRP A 130 5.12 -4.73 6.05
CA TRP A 130 5.08 -4.98 4.62
C TRP A 130 3.66 -5.06 4.04
N TYR A 131 3.57 -4.77 2.74
CA TYR A 131 2.33 -4.69 1.96
C TYR A 131 2.63 -4.53 0.47
#